data_AF-A0A534UQL6-F1
#
_entry.id   AF-A0A534UQL6-F1
#
_cell.length_a   1.000
_cell.length_b   1.000
_cell.length_c   1.000
_cell.angle_alpha   90.00
_cell.angle_beta   90.00
_cell.angle_gamma   90.00
#
_symmetry.space_group_name_H-M   'P 1'
#
loop_
_entity.id
_entity.type
_entity.pdbx_description
1 polymer ?
#
loop_
_entity_poly.entity_id
_entity_poly.type
_entity_poly.pdbx_seq_one_letter_code
_entity_poly.pdbx_strand_id
1 'polypeptide(L)'
;MPKLTLGFISAFNERVEPLMNGTVQVEGIELIPTYSHPAETFWRQLKFGEFEVAEMSMSSFLIAKSQGADMIALPVLPSRRLFQTELSYHIDSGITKPEDLAGKRLGVAEYQQTAALWIRGILEHDFGVSQYKIHWYMERSEEMSHGSTTGFKPPPGISFNRITQNKSLASTLLENELDAAHIASPWVLQANALDRSSRIGGKGDWSNIKPLFPDRMAEGARFYKKWGFLPVNHTYTIRGDIYKKYPWVAFNLYTGFVQAKEHFNSKLTDSIPSALFFGKEYLTRTQEMFGNDPYTYGVKGNRKMIETLIDFSHEQGLITKKPKIEELFAQSTLEL
;
A
#
# COMPACT_ATOMS: atom_id res chain seq x y z
N MET A 1 5.85 25.80 -27.44
CA MET A 1 4.53 25.73 -26.76
C MET A 1 4.78 25.71 -25.26
N PRO A 2 3.92 26.33 -24.42
CA PRO A 2 4.07 26.23 -22.97
C PRO A 2 3.94 24.75 -22.53
N LYS A 3 4.69 24.36 -21.48
CA LYS A 3 4.56 23.03 -20.86
C LYS A 3 3.17 22.89 -20.21
N LEU A 4 2.66 21.67 -20.15
CA LEU A 4 1.46 21.36 -19.38
C LEU A 4 1.84 21.29 -17.89
N THR A 5 1.28 22.18 -17.06
CA THR A 5 1.52 22.18 -15.62
C THR A 5 0.52 21.26 -14.91
N LEU A 6 1.01 20.32 -14.11
CA LEU A 6 0.19 19.33 -13.38
C LEU A 6 0.56 19.32 -11.90
N GLY A 7 -0.46 19.36 -11.02
CA GLY A 7 -0.26 19.06 -9.60
C GLY A 7 0.05 17.58 -9.41
N PHE A 8 1.08 17.27 -8.62
CA PHE A 8 1.49 15.91 -8.32
C PHE A 8 1.62 15.69 -6.80
N ILE A 9 0.71 14.91 -6.22
CA ILE A 9 0.74 14.52 -4.80
C ILE A 9 1.28 13.10 -4.60
N SER A 10 2.23 12.94 -3.68
CA SER A 10 2.80 11.64 -3.30
C SER A 10 3.41 11.72 -1.90
N ALA A 11 3.50 10.58 -1.21
CA ALA A 11 4.46 10.48 -0.12
C ALA A 11 5.89 10.51 -0.67
N PHE A 12 6.86 10.86 0.19
CA PHE A 12 8.26 10.74 -0.15
C PHE A 12 8.60 9.30 -0.53
N ASN A 13 9.23 9.13 -1.68
CA ASN A 13 9.69 7.85 -2.19
C ASN A 13 10.97 8.07 -2.99
N GLU A 14 12.08 7.52 -2.53
CA GLU A 14 13.42 7.68 -3.13
C GLU A 14 13.51 7.35 -4.64
N ARG A 15 12.69 6.43 -5.18
CA ARG A 15 12.64 6.08 -6.61
C ARG A 15 11.87 7.11 -7.44
N VAL A 16 11.06 7.94 -6.79
CA VAL A 16 10.18 8.94 -7.40
C VAL A 16 10.68 10.36 -7.12
N GLU A 17 11.46 10.52 -6.05
CA GLU A 17 12.04 11.78 -5.61
C GLU A 17 12.77 12.55 -6.72
N PRO A 18 13.54 11.93 -7.63
CA PRO A 18 14.14 12.65 -8.75
C PRO A 18 13.13 13.38 -9.64
N LEU A 19 11.90 12.87 -9.78
CA LEU A 19 10.82 13.61 -10.46
C LEU A 19 10.27 14.73 -9.59
N MET A 20 10.02 14.43 -8.30
CA MET A 20 9.39 15.38 -7.38
C MET A 20 10.24 16.62 -7.17
N ASN A 21 11.57 16.49 -7.11
CA ASN A 21 12.49 17.61 -6.92
C ASN A 21 13.06 18.20 -8.22
N GLY A 22 12.65 17.69 -9.39
CA GLY A 22 13.04 18.20 -10.69
C GLY A 22 14.41 17.76 -11.22
N THR A 23 15.10 16.83 -10.55
CA THR A 23 16.34 16.19 -11.04
C THR A 23 16.10 15.48 -12.38
N VAL A 24 14.94 14.83 -12.52
CA VAL A 24 14.41 14.25 -13.75
C VAL A 24 13.19 15.07 -14.17
N GLN A 25 13.18 15.56 -15.40
CA GLN A 25 12.06 16.31 -15.96
C GLN A 25 11.24 15.45 -16.90
N VAL A 26 9.92 15.57 -16.82
CA VAL A 26 9.02 14.91 -17.75
C VAL A 26 8.88 15.74 -19.02
N GLU A 27 9.02 15.10 -20.18
CA GLU A 27 8.91 15.79 -21.46
C GLU A 27 7.53 16.45 -21.62
N GLY A 28 7.53 17.74 -21.93
CA GLY A 28 6.31 18.53 -22.15
C GLY A 28 5.49 18.85 -20.90
N ILE A 29 5.92 18.42 -19.71
CA ILE A 29 5.17 18.56 -18.45
C ILE A 29 6.02 19.32 -17.42
N GLU A 30 5.36 20.20 -16.68
CA GLU A 30 5.88 20.80 -15.45
C GLU A 30 5.10 20.21 -14.27
N LEU A 31 5.80 19.59 -13.33
CA LEU A 31 5.19 18.98 -12.14
C LEU A 31 5.27 19.95 -10.96
N ILE A 32 4.14 20.15 -10.27
CA ILE A 32 4.07 20.90 -9.03
C ILE A 32 3.95 19.90 -7.87
N PRO A 33 5.05 19.56 -7.18
CA PRO A 33 5.08 18.51 -6.18
C PRO A 33 4.33 18.92 -4.90
N THR A 34 3.60 17.99 -4.32
CA THR A 34 3.03 18.07 -2.96
C THR A 34 3.37 16.79 -2.21
N TYR A 35 4.11 16.93 -1.11
CA TYR A 35 4.40 15.81 -0.22
C TYR A 35 3.29 15.67 0.81
N SER A 36 2.75 14.46 0.95
CA SER A 36 1.70 14.18 1.94
C SER A 36 1.75 12.72 2.39
N HIS A 37 1.33 12.47 3.63
CA HIS A 37 1.24 11.11 4.15
C HIS A 37 0.26 10.29 3.28
N PRO A 38 0.54 9.01 2.94
CA PRO A 38 -0.31 8.25 2.01
C PRO A 38 -1.79 8.23 2.38
N ALA A 39 -2.10 8.15 3.68
CA ALA A 39 -3.48 8.20 4.17
C ALA A 39 -4.21 9.50 3.78
N GLU A 40 -3.52 10.64 3.88
CA GLU A 40 -4.07 11.94 3.51
C GLU A 40 -4.14 12.09 1.99
N THR A 41 -3.08 11.68 1.27
CA THR A 41 -3.03 11.69 -0.19
C THR A 41 -4.25 11.00 -0.79
N PHE A 42 -4.54 9.77 -0.37
CA PHE A 42 -5.65 8.99 -0.95
C PHE A 42 -7.00 9.59 -0.58
N TRP A 43 -7.14 10.08 0.66
CA TRP A 43 -8.38 10.70 1.11
C TRP A 43 -8.67 12.00 0.35
N ARG A 44 -7.67 12.88 0.21
CA ARG A 44 -7.78 14.13 -0.56
C ARG A 44 -8.15 13.85 -2.01
N GLN A 45 -7.47 12.89 -2.63
CA GLN A 45 -7.72 12.56 -4.02
C GLN A 45 -9.09 11.91 -4.25
N LEU A 46 -9.48 10.93 -3.42
CA LEU A 46 -10.78 10.27 -3.56
C LEU A 46 -11.95 11.22 -3.25
N LYS A 47 -11.78 12.11 -2.27
CA LYS A 47 -12.86 12.98 -1.79
C LYS A 47 -13.03 14.25 -2.62
N PHE A 48 -11.93 14.82 -3.12
CA PHE A 48 -11.94 16.15 -3.73
C PHE A 48 -11.37 16.17 -5.15
N GLY A 49 -10.70 15.11 -5.63
CA GLY A 49 -10.09 15.09 -6.96
C GLY A 49 -9.04 16.19 -7.18
N GLU A 50 -8.38 16.61 -6.09
CA GLU A 50 -7.55 17.81 -6.00
C GLU A 50 -6.39 17.86 -7.00
N PHE A 51 -5.82 16.70 -7.35
CA PHE A 51 -4.59 16.64 -8.13
C PHE A 51 -4.78 15.93 -9.48
N GLU A 52 -4.05 16.42 -10.48
CA GLU A 52 -4.02 15.82 -11.81
C GLU A 52 -3.26 14.49 -11.82
N VAL A 53 -2.21 14.37 -10.99
CA VAL A 53 -1.44 13.14 -10.76
C VAL A 53 -1.40 12.85 -9.26
N ALA A 54 -1.74 11.65 -8.85
CA ALA A 54 -1.79 11.29 -7.44
C ALA A 54 -1.33 9.85 -7.19
N GLU A 55 -0.54 9.66 -6.12
CA GLU A 55 -0.35 8.34 -5.52
C GLU A 55 -1.69 7.79 -5.04
N MET A 56 -1.94 6.49 -5.22
CA MET A 56 -3.20 5.85 -4.84
C MET A 56 -2.97 4.44 -4.30
N SER A 57 -3.68 4.08 -3.23
CA SER A 57 -3.84 2.70 -2.76
C SER A 57 -4.42 1.82 -3.87
N MET A 58 -3.76 0.72 -4.24
CA MET A 58 -4.25 -0.19 -5.29
C MET A 58 -5.64 -0.75 -5.01
N SER A 59 -5.94 -1.14 -3.77
CA SER A 59 -7.27 -1.62 -3.40
C SER A 59 -8.31 -0.50 -3.50
N SER A 60 -8.00 0.71 -3.02
CA SER A 60 -8.91 1.85 -3.11
C SER A 60 -9.15 2.26 -4.57
N PHE A 61 -8.11 2.21 -5.41
CA PHE A 61 -8.21 2.43 -6.86
C PHE A 61 -9.12 1.39 -7.52
N LEU A 62 -8.96 0.10 -7.24
CA LEU A 62 -9.85 -0.94 -7.79
C LEU A 62 -11.31 -0.72 -7.40
N ILE A 63 -11.56 -0.43 -6.13
CA ILE A 63 -12.90 -0.17 -5.62
C ILE A 63 -13.49 1.06 -6.33
N ALA A 64 -12.79 2.19 -6.31
CA ALA A 64 -13.25 3.42 -6.96
C ALA A 64 -13.48 3.22 -8.47
N LYS A 65 -12.57 2.52 -9.16
CA LYS A 65 -12.70 2.22 -10.59
C LYS A 65 -13.92 1.34 -10.87
N SER A 66 -14.17 0.33 -10.03
CA SER A 66 -15.36 -0.54 -10.15
C SER A 66 -16.68 0.23 -9.97
N GLN A 67 -16.63 1.38 -9.29
CA GLN A 67 -17.76 2.29 -9.07
C GLN A 67 -17.83 3.42 -10.10
N GLY A 68 -16.96 3.42 -11.12
CA GLY A 68 -16.98 4.39 -12.21
C GLY A 68 -16.16 5.66 -11.97
N ALA A 69 -15.23 5.66 -11.00
CA ALA A 69 -14.35 6.81 -10.79
C ALA A 69 -13.53 7.15 -12.06
N ASP A 70 -13.52 8.44 -12.42
CA ASP A 70 -12.88 8.93 -13.63
C ASP A 70 -11.38 9.18 -13.41
N MET A 71 -10.62 8.08 -13.36
CA MET A 71 -9.17 8.07 -13.26
C MET A 71 -8.59 6.84 -13.98
N ILE A 72 -7.32 6.94 -14.37
CA ILE A 72 -6.56 5.84 -14.97
C ILE A 72 -5.23 5.67 -14.24
N ALA A 73 -4.76 4.43 -14.03
CA ALA A 73 -3.49 4.19 -13.40
C ALA A 73 -2.34 4.15 -14.42
N LEU A 74 -1.13 4.42 -13.93
CA LEU A 74 0.12 4.07 -14.59
C LEU A 74 0.64 2.77 -13.95
N PRO A 75 1.26 1.86 -14.71
CA PRO A 75 1.87 0.65 -14.13
C PRO A 75 3.21 0.97 -13.43
N VAL A 76 3.22 2.05 -12.65
CA VAL A 76 4.31 2.51 -11.78
C VAL A 76 3.89 2.15 -10.36
N LEU A 77 4.67 1.26 -9.74
CA LEU A 77 4.31 0.57 -8.50
C LEU A 77 5.40 0.82 -7.43
N PRO A 78 5.45 2.04 -6.85
CA PRO A 78 6.61 2.53 -6.09
C PRO A 78 6.75 1.92 -4.69
N SER A 79 5.70 1.27 -4.18
CA SER A 79 5.59 0.83 -2.79
C SER A 79 5.26 -0.66 -2.75
N ARG A 80 6.15 -1.47 -2.16
CA ARG A 80 5.98 -2.92 -2.00
C ARG A 80 6.35 -3.35 -0.60
N ARG A 81 5.58 -4.29 -0.04
CA ARG A 81 5.71 -4.70 1.36
C ARG A 81 5.25 -6.12 1.59
N LEU A 82 5.81 -6.75 2.62
CA LEU A 82 5.35 -8.02 3.16
C LEU A 82 4.37 -7.73 4.30
N PHE A 83 3.14 -7.34 3.96
CA PHE A 83 2.16 -6.80 4.91
C PHE A 83 1.84 -7.75 6.08
N GLN A 84 1.85 -9.06 5.84
CA GLN A 84 1.68 -10.07 6.89
C GLN A 84 2.77 -9.98 7.97
N THR A 85 3.99 -9.58 7.60
CA THR A 85 5.11 -9.39 8.54
C THR A 85 4.99 -8.12 9.37
N GLU A 86 4.03 -7.25 9.05
CA GLU A 86 3.77 -6.00 9.78
C GLU A 86 2.68 -6.18 10.86
N LEU A 87 2.18 -7.40 11.04
CA LEU A 87 1.29 -7.76 12.14
C LEU A 87 2.09 -7.98 13.42
N SER A 88 1.60 -7.38 14.50
CA SER A 88 2.05 -7.64 15.87
C SER A 88 0.90 -8.13 16.72
N TYR A 89 1.20 -8.89 17.76
CA TYR A 89 0.23 -9.42 18.72
C TYR A 89 0.60 -9.05 20.15
N HIS A 90 -0.39 -9.00 21.04
CA HIS A 90 -0.18 -8.87 22.47
C HIS A 90 0.11 -10.25 23.09
N ILE A 91 1.13 -10.40 23.94
CA ILE A 91 1.55 -11.72 24.45
C ILE A 91 0.43 -12.51 25.17
N ASP A 92 -0.49 -11.80 25.83
CA ASP A 92 -1.63 -12.42 26.54
C ASP A 92 -2.75 -12.90 25.62
N SER A 93 -2.64 -12.69 24.31
CA SER A 93 -3.64 -13.16 23.32
C SER A 93 -3.61 -14.67 23.11
N GLY A 94 -2.55 -15.36 23.54
CA GLY A 94 -2.32 -16.78 23.25
C GLY A 94 -1.95 -17.08 21.80
N ILE A 95 -1.59 -16.07 21.01
CA ILE A 95 -1.10 -16.24 19.62
C ILE A 95 0.37 -16.68 19.65
N THR A 96 0.68 -17.77 18.96
CA THR A 96 2.05 -18.28 18.79
C THR A 96 2.44 -18.50 17.33
N LYS A 97 1.44 -18.64 16.45
CA LYS A 97 1.59 -18.81 15.00
C LYS A 97 0.42 -18.15 14.26
N PRO A 98 0.52 -17.88 12.94
CA PRO A 98 -0.50 -17.17 12.18
C PRO A 98 -1.90 -17.81 12.26
N GLU A 99 -1.98 -19.14 12.33
CA GLU A 99 -3.23 -19.91 12.41
C GLU A 99 -4.06 -19.57 13.66
N ASP A 100 -3.40 -19.16 14.75
CA ASP A 100 -4.03 -18.83 16.03
C ASP A 100 -4.83 -17.50 15.95
N LEU A 101 -4.74 -16.77 14.84
CA LEU A 101 -5.56 -15.58 14.58
C LEU A 101 -7.06 -15.92 14.38
N ALA A 102 -7.40 -17.18 14.11
CA ALA A 102 -8.79 -17.59 14.07
C ALA A 102 -9.47 -17.39 15.45
N GLY A 103 -10.58 -16.66 15.44
CA GLY A 103 -11.34 -16.25 16.62
C GLY A 103 -10.80 -15.01 17.33
N LYS A 104 -9.74 -14.36 16.81
CA LYS A 104 -9.08 -13.21 17.46
C LYS A 104 -9.61 -11.87 17.00
N ARG A 105 -9.39 -10.86 17.84
CA ARG A 105 -9.62 -9.44 17.57
C ARG A 105 -8.41 -8.86 16.84
N LEU A 106 -8.56 -8.59 15.55
CA LEU A 106 -7.48 -8.07 14.70
C LEU A 106 -7.81 -6.65 14.24
N GLY A 107 -6.93 -5.72 14.56
CA GLY A 107 -7.08 -4.32 14.17
C GLY A 107 -6.31 -3.92 12.91
N VAL A 108 -6.92 -3.07 12.10
CA VAL A 108 -6.32 -2.43 10.92
C VAL A 108 -6.70 -0.96 10.87
N ALA A 109 -5.87 -0.12 10.25
CA ALA A 109 -6.23 1.30 10.04
C ALA A 109 -7.53 1.43 9.24
N GLU A 110 -7.65 0.62 8.18
CA GLU A 110 -8.78 0.62 7.27
C GLU A 110 -9.01 -0.78 6.70
N TYR A 111 -10.25 -1.25 6.66
CA TYR A 111 -10.54 -2.65 6.30
C TYR A 111 -10.22 -2.95 4.84
N GLN A 112 -10.62 -2.07 3.94
CA GLN A 112 -10.49 -2.25 2.49
C GLN A 112 -9.18 -1.71 1.91
N GLN A 113 -8.28 -1.15 2.73
CA GLN A 113 -6.97 -0.69 2.23
C GLN A 113 -6.12 -1.85 1.69
N THR A 114 -5.19 -1.56 0.79
CA THR A 114 -4.35 -2.59 0.15
C THR A 114 -3.57 -3.45 1.15
N ALA A 115 -3.03 -2.86 2.22
CA ALA A 115 -2.33 -3.63 3.24
C ALA A 115 -3.24 -4.68 3.90
N ALA A 116 -4.45 -4.30 4.29
CA ALA A 116 -5.41 -5.20 4.93
C ALA A 116 -5.97 -6.24 3.93
N LEU A 117 -6.14 -5.87 2.66
CA LEU A 117 -6.47 -6.79 1.58
C LEU A 117 -5.43 -7.91 1.45
N TRP A 118 -4.15 -7.54 1.40
CA TRP A 118 -3.05 -8.51 1.33
C TRP A 118 -2.95 -9.35 2.60
N ILE A 119 -3.07 -8.74 3.78
CA ILE A 119 -3.06 -9.49 5.05
C ILE A 119 -4.12 -10.58 5.03
N ARG A 120 -5.37 -10.25 4.68
CA ARG A 120 -6.46 -11.25 4.63
C ARG A 120 -6.21 -12.33 3.59
N GLY A 121 -5.82 -11.95 2.38
CA GLY A 121 -5.57 -12.92 1.31
C GLY A 121 -4.42 -13.87 1.66
N ILE A 122 -3.33 -13.35 2.23
CA ILE A 122 -2.19 -14.18 2.64
C ILE A 122 -2.57 -15.08 3.83
N LEU A 123 -3.26 -14.55 4.84
CA LEU A 123 -3.73 -15.36 5.98
C LEU A 123 -4.63 -16.52 5.54
N GLU A 124 -5.52 -16.28 4.57
CA GLU A 124 -6.41 -17.31 4.04
C GLU A 124 -5.65 -18.34 3.18
N HIS A 125 -4.89 -17.89 2.19
CA HIS A 125 -4.26 -18.76 1.18
C HIS A 125 -2.94 -19.40 1.62
N ASP A 126 -2.25 -18.85 2.63
CA ASP A 126 -0.99 -19.38 3.15
C ASP A 126 -1.14 -20.08 4.51
N PHE A 127 -2.12 -19.65 5.32
CA PHE A 127 -2.26 -20.12 6.71
C PHE A 127 -3.67 -20.64 7.04
N GLY A 128 -4.60 -20.69 6.07
CA GLY A 128 -5.95 -21.24 6.29
C GLY A 128 -6.83 -20.42 7.24
N VAL A 129 -6.47 -19.16 7.52
CA VAL A 129 -7.24 -18.27 8.40
C VAL A 129 -8.18 -17.43 7.56
N SER A 130 -9.43 -17.87 7.48
CA SER A 130 -10.47 -17.14 6.76
C SER A 130 -10.82 -15.82 7.44
N GLN A 131 -11.05 -14.77 6.65
CA GLN A 131 -11.50 -13.46 7.13
C GLN A 131 -12.79 -13.50 7.96
N TYR A 132 -13.66 -14.50 7.73
CA TYR A 132 -14.93 -14.67 8.48
C TYR A 132 -14.71 -15.22 9.89
N LYS A 133 -13.52 -15.72 10.20
CA LYS A 133 -13.14 -16.22 11.52
C LYS A 133 -12.41 -15.17 12.36
N ILE A 134 -12.29 -13.93 11.89
CA ILE A 134 -11.61 -12.85 12.62
C ILE A 134 -12.63 -11.78 13.02
N HIS A 135 -12.49 -11.24 14.22
CA HIS A 135 -13.20 -10.04 14.65
C HIS A 135 -12.39 -8.80 14.26
N TRP A 136 -12.81 -8.10 13.21
CA TRP A 136 -12.07 -6.98 12.66
C TRP A 136 -12.37 -5.68 13.40
N TYR A 137 -11.32 -4.90 13.67
CA TYR A 137 -11.42 -3.58 14.28
C TYR A 137 -10.75 -2.53 13.40
N MET A 138 -11.54 -1.58 12.90
CA MET A 138 -11.05 -0.50 12.06
C MET A 138 -10.78 0.76 12.89
N GLU A 139 -9.60 1.36 12.74
CA GLU A 139 -9.23 2.57 13.49
C GLU A 139 -9.95 3.81 12.96
N ARG A 140 -9.90 4.05 11.64
CA ARG A 140 -10.44 5.26 11.02
C ARG A 140 -11.95 5.39 11.25
N SER A 141 -12.37 6.62 11.55
CA SER A 141 -13.81 6.94 11.68
C SER A 141 -14.48 6.93 10.30
N GLU A 142 -15.80 7.02 10.28
CA GLU A 142 -16.54 7.12 9.03
C GLU A 142 -16.24 8.43 8.30
N GLU A 143 -16.10 9.56 8.99
CA GLU A 143 -15.81 10.84 8.32
C GLU A 143 -14.39 10.91 7.74
N MET A 144 -13.46 10.17 8.36
CA MET A 144 -12.02 10.22 8.10
C MET A 144 -11.49 8.89 7.54
N SER A 145 -12.19 8.34 6.54
CA SER A 145 -11.93 7.03 5.93
C SER A 145 -11.93 7.13 4.40
N HIS A 146 -11.08 6.35 3.73
CA HIS A 146 -11.15 6.18 2.27
C HIS A 146 -12.43 5.44 1.87
N GLY A 147 -12.86 4.53 2.74
CA GLY A 147 -14.03 3.68 2.58
C GLY A 147 -15.33 4.45 2.55
N SER A 148 -15.52 5.44 3.43
CA SER A 148 -16.73 6.26 3.39
C SER A 148 -16.89 7.02 2.07
N THR A 149 -15.77 7.51 1.52
CA THR A 149 -15.74 8.19 0.22
C THR A 149 -16.07 7.24 -0.94
N THR A 150 -15.76 5.95 -0.78
CA THR A 150 -16.02 4.89 -1.76
C THR A 150 -17.27 4.06 -1.40
N GLY A 151 -18.11 4.52 -0.47
CA GLY A 151 -19.34 3.81 -0.08
C GLY A 151 -19.13 2.42 0.52
N PHE A 152 -17.96 2.15 1.12
CA PHE A 152 -17.61 0.85 1.70
C PHE A 152 -18.64 0.41 2.74
N LYS A 153 -19.07 -0.84 2.61
CA LYS A 153 -19.80 -1.59 3.63
C LYS A 153 -19.09 -2.92 3.83
N PRO A 154 -18.92 -3.39 5.07
CA PRO A 154 -18.34 -4.71 5.30
C PRO A 154 -19.17 -5.77 4.57
N PRO A 155 -18.52 -6.73 3.87
CA PRO A 155 -19.22 -7.83 3.21
C PRO A 155 -20.11 -8.62 4.19
N PRO A 156 -21.23 -9.21 3.73
CA PRO A 156 -22.09 -10.02 4.59
C PRO A 156 -21.31 -11.11 5.33
N GLY A 157 -21.56 -11.27 6.63
CA GLY A 157 -20.90 -12.27 7.48
C GLY A 157 -19.57 -11.83 8.09
N ILE A 158 -19.01 -10.68 7.70
CA ILE A 158 -17.81 -10.13 8.34
C ILE A 158 -18.15 -9.57 9.73
N SER A 159 -17.47 -10.05 10.77
CA SER A 159 -17.48 -9.43 12.09
C SER A 159 -16.69 -8.13 12.06
N PHE A 160 -17.39 -7.00 11.95
CA PHE A 160 -16.78 -5.67 11.81
C PHE A 160 -17.09 -4.76 13.00
N ASN A 161 -16.05 -4.15 13.57
CA ASN A 161 -16.11 -3.20 14.67
C ASN A 161 -15.25 -1.98 14.34
N ARG A 162 -15.52 -0.86 15.02
CA ARG A 162 -14.65 0.33 14.98
C ARG A 162 -13.98 0.53 16.33
N ILE A 163 -12.73 0.95 16.32
CA ILE A 163 -12.02 1.39 17.52
C ILE A 163 -12.64 2.72 17.97
N THR A 164 -12.86 2.88 19.28
CA THR A 164 -13.46 4.09 19.84
C THR A 164 -12.61 5.33 19.52
N GLN A 165 -13.25 6.50 19.40
CA GLN A 165 -12.57 7.73 18.95
C GLN A 165 -11.48 8.22 19.91
N ASN A 166 -11.59 7.88 21.19
CA ASN A 166 -10.59 8.19 22.22
C ASN A 166 -9.44 7.17 22.30
N LYS A 167 -9.41 6.18 21.40
CA LYS A 167 -8.36 5.16 21.27
C LYS A 167 -7.82 5.08 19.85
N SER A 168 -6.65 4.50 19.70
CA SER A 168 -6.01 4.14 18.44
C SER A 168 -5.77 2.64 18.35
N LEU A 169 -5.35 2.17 17.19
CA LEU A 169 -4.89 0.82 16.96
C LEU A 169 -3.74 0.43 17.89
N ALA A 170 -2.75 1.32 18.02
CA ALA A 170 -1.64 1.15 18.95
C ALA A 170 -2.11 1.03 20.39
N SER A 171 -2.98 1.94 20.86
CA SER A 171 -3.42 1.92 22.26
C SER A 171 -4.26 0.70 22.60
N THR A 172 -5.17 0.32 21.69
CA THR A 172 -6.08 -0.81 21.92
C THR A 172 -5.32 -2.15 21.89
N LEU A 173 -4.26 -2.28 21.09
CA LEU A 173 -3.37 -3.44 21.15
C LEU A 173 -2.53 -3.45 22.45
N LEU A 174 -1.94 -2.31 22.82
CA LEU A 174 -1.10 -2.20 24.02
C LEU A 174 -1.86 -2.45 25.33
N GLU A 175 -3.14 -2.14 25.34
CA GLU A 175 -4.06 -2.36 26.48
C GLU A 175 -4.75 -3.75 26.42
N ASN A 176 -4.31 -4.65 25.54
CA ASN A 176 -4.85 -6.01 25.35
C ASN A 176 -6.37 -6.07 24.99
N GLU A 177 -6.89 -4.99 24.42
CA GLU A 177 -8.24 -4.91 23.87
C GLU A 177 -8.31 -5.38 22.40
N LEU A 178 -7.16 -5.47 21.73
CA LEU A 178 -6.94 -6.24 20.52
C LEU A 178 -5.92 -7.35 20.79
N ASP A 179 -6.09 -8.47 20.11
CA ASP A 179 -5.17 -9.60 20.18
C ASP A 179 -4.00 -9.39 19.21
N ALA A 180 -4.28 -8.83 18.03
CA ALA A 180 -3.30 -8.50 17.00
C ALA A 180 -3.65 -7.21 16.26
N ALA A 181 -2.65 -6.54 15.68
CA ALA A 181 -2.87 -5.36 14.87
C ALA A 181 -1.76 -5.13 13.82
N HIS A 182 -2.14 -4.47 12.72
CA HIS A 182 -1.21 -3.96 11.72
C HIS A 182 -0.60 -2.62 12.18
N ILE A 183 0.42 -2.69 13.04
CA ILE A 183 1.05 -1.50 13.68
C ILE A 183 2.54 -1.32 13.34
N ALA A 184 3.18 -2.28 12.66
CA ALA A 184 4.61 -2.21 12.36
C ALA A 184 4.93 -1.57 10.99
N SER A 185 3.98 -0.86 10.37
CA SER A 185 4.26 -0.06 9.18
C SER A 185 5.10 1.18 9.57
N PRO A 186 6.11 1.59 8.77
CA PRO A 186 6.97 2.73 9.07
C PRO A 186 6.22 4.07 9.03
N TRP A 187 4.96 4.07 8.57
CA TRP A 187 4.08 5.23 8.56
C TRP A 187 3.23 5.35 9.84
N VAL A 188 3.07 4.29 10.64
CA VAL A 188 2.08 4.22 11.74
C VAL A 188 2.33 5.28 12.82
N LEU A 189 3.59 5.63 13.05
CA LEU A 189 3.97 6.65 14.02
C LEU A 189 4.14 8.06 13.41
N GLN A 190 4.03 8.20 12.09
CA GLN A 190 4.04 9.51 11.47
C GLN A 190 2.69 10.20 11.71
N ALA A 191 2.73 11.46 12.14
CA ALA A 191 1.53 12.25 12.33
C ALA A 191 0.78 12.44 11.01
N ASN A 192 -0.52 12.20 11.03
CA ASN A 192 -1.44 12.49 9.94
C ASN A 192 -2.85 12.73 10.50
N ALA A 193 -3.74 13.30 9.67
CA ALA A 193 -5.08 13.69 10.08
C ALA A 193 -6.04 12.50 10.29
N LEU A 194 -5.79 11.35 9.66
CA LEU A 194 -6.72 10.20 9.64
C LEU A 194 -6.41 9.21 10.77
N ASP A 195 -5.14 8.85 10.93
CA ASP A 195 -4.72 7.86 11.91
C ASP A 195 -4.45 8.52 13.28
N ARG A 196 -4.69 7.78 14.35
CA ARG A 196 -4.63 8.20 15.75
C ARG A 196 -3.46 7.59 16.49
N SER A 197 -2.81 6.54 15.96
CA SER A 197 -1.72 5.82 16.63
C SER A 197 -0.50 6.70 16.95
N SER A 198 -0.21 7.74 16.15
CA SER A 198 0.84 8.73 16.45
C SER A 198 0.47 9.74 17.54
N ARG A 199 -0.82 9.88 17.85
CA ARG A 199 -1.36 10.85 18.83
C ARG A 199 -1.85 10.18 20.13
N ILE A 200 -2.17 8.90 20.07
CA ILE A 200 -2.72 8.10 21.17
C ILE A 200 -1.92 6.79 21.23
N GLY A 201 -0.83 6.77 22.02
CA GLY A 201 0.07 5.60 22.10
C GLY A 201 -0.38 4.46 23.02
N GLY A 202 -1.38 4.70 23.87
CA GLY A 202 -1.90 3.75 24.87
C GLY A 202 -1.15 3.73 26.19
N LYS A 203 -1.68 2.96 27.14
CA LYS A 203 -1.09 2.73 28.47
C LYS A 203 -0.68 1.25 28.58
N GLY A 204 0.62 0.96 28.53
CA GLY A 204 1.13 -0.40 28.72
C GLY A 204 2.60 -0.52 28.34
N ASP A 205 3.15 -1.72 28.47
CA ASP A 205 4.54 -2.01 28.15
C ASP A 205 4.65 -2.56 26.71
N TRP A 206 5.38 -1.84 25.85
CA TRP A 206 5.65 -2.27 24.48
C TRP A 206 6.42 -3.59 24.41
N SER A 207 7.08 -4.01 25.49
CA SER A 207 7.71 -5.33 25.59
C SER A 207 6.69 -6.48 25.48
N ASN A 208 5.41 -6.23 25.78
CA ASN A 208 4.29 -7.16 25.63
C ASN A 208 3.79 -7.28 24.19
N ILE A 209 4.31 -6.48 23.26
CA ILE A 209 3.94 -6.52 21.86
C ILE A 209 5.03 -7.23 21.07
N LYS A 210 4.67 -8.33 20.40
CA LYS A 210 5.61 -9.13 19.62
C LYS A 210 5.20 -9.19 18.15
N PRO A 211 6.15 -9.22 17.21
CA PRO A 211 5.84 -9.43 15.80
C PRO A 211 5.28 -10.85 15.61
N LEU A 212 4.24 -10.99 14.79
CA LEU A 212 3.71 -12.31 14.42
C LEU A 212 4.73 -13.14 13.61
N PHE A 213 5.54 -12.45 12.80
CA PHE A 213 6.65 -13.03 12.04
C PHE A 213 7.97 -12.42 12.52
N PRO A 214 8.64 -13.02 13.51
CA PRO A 214 9.87 -12.47 14.08
C PRO A 214 11.04 -12.44 13.08
N ASP A 215 11.10 -13.40 12.16
CA ASP A 215 12.05 -13.40 11.04
C ASP A 215 11.36 -12.97 9.74
N ARG A 216 11.39 -11.65 9.49
CA ARG A 216 10.80 -11.05 8.28
C ARG A 216 11.51 -11.48 6.99
N MET A 217 12.82 -11.79 7.05
CA MET A 217 13.57 -12.21 5.88
C MET A 217 13.18 -13.64 5.49
N ALA A 218 13.09 -14.55 6.46
CA ALA A 218 12.65 -15.92 6.21
C ALA A 218 11.23 -15.96 5.64
N GLU A 219 10.30 -15.20 6.23
CA GLU A 219 8.93 -15.08 5.70
C GLU A 219 8.90 -14.46 4.30
N GLY A 220 9.73 -13.45 4.04
CA GLY A 220 9.89 -12.87 2.71
C GLY A 220 10.38 -13.86 1.66
N ALA A 221 11.41 -14.65 1.97
CA ALA A 221 11.88 -15.71 1.08
C ALA A 221 10.81 -16.78 0.84
N ARG A 222 10.11 -17.23 1.89
CA ARG A 222 9.01 -18.19 1.77
C ARG A 222 7.92 -17.65 0.84
N PHE A 223 7.47 -16.43 1.09
CA PHE A 223 6.43 -15.77 0.30
C PHE A 223 6.85 -15.66 -1.17
N TYR A 224 8.03 -15.11 -1.45
CA TYR A 224 8.50 -14.92 -2.82
C TYR A 224 8.71 -16.25 -3.54
N LYS A 225 9.22 -17.28 -2.86
CA LYS A 225 9.33 -18.64 -3.43
C LYS A 225 7.97 -19.23 -3.83
N LYS A 226 6.92 -19.00 -3.03
CA LYS A 226 5.56 -19.48 -3.32
C LYS A 226 4.88 -18.66 -4.42
N TRP A 227 4.91 -17.34 -4.31
CA TRP A 227 4.10 -16.43 -5.12
C TRP A 227 4.85 -15.86 -6.34
N GLY A 228 6.17 -15.73 -6.28
CA GLY A 228 7.01 -15.22 -7.36
C GLY A 228 6.97 -13.70 -7.55
N PHE A 229 6.43 -12.96 -6.58
CA PHE A 229 6.37 -11.50 -6.60
C PHE A 229 6.41 -10.94 -5.17
N LEU A 230 6.61 -9.62 -5.05
CA LEU A 230 6.42 -8.88 -3.80
C LEU A 230 5.11 -8.06 -3.86
N PRO A 231 4.26 -8.08 -2.82
CA PRO A 231 2.97 -7.40 -2.82
C PRO A 231 3.12 -5.89 -2.98
N VAL A 232 2.34 -5.29 -3.88
CA VAL A 232 2.30 -3.83 -4.06
C VAL A 232 1.31 -3.18 -3.09
N ASN A 233 1.60 -1.95 -2.66
CA ASN A 233 0.67 -1.11 -1.93
C ASN A 233 -0.02 -0.09 -2.84
N HIS A 234 0.78 0.69 -3.57
CA HIS A 234 0.34 1.90 -4.24
C HIS A 234 0.67 1.89 -5.74
N THR A 235 -0.04 2.71 -6.50
CA THR A 235 0.20 3.07 -7.90
C THR A 235 0.07 4.59 -8.07
N TYR A 236 0.43 5.12 -9.23
CA TYR A 236 0.12 6.51 -9.59
C TYR A 236 -1.07 6.55 -10.55
N THR A 237 -1.97 7.49 -10.30
CA THR A 237 -3.18 7.72 -11.10
C THR A 237 -3.15 9.09 -11.77
N ILE A 238 -3.76 9.17 -12.94
CA ILE A 238 -4.01 10.41 -13.68
C ILE A 238 -5.51 10.68 -13.65
N ARG A 239 -5.90 11.91 -13.33
CA ARG A 239 -7.31 12.35 -13.35
C ARG A 239 -7.87 12.23 -14.77
N GLY A 240 -9.11 11.77 -14.89
CA GLY A 240 -9.70 11.36 -16.17
C GLY A 240 -9.84 12.51 -17.19
N ASP A 241 -10.11 13.73 -16.73
CA ASP A 241 -10.15 14.93 -17.57
C ASP A 241 -8.79 15.21 -18.24
N ILE A 242 -7.69 15.05 -17.51
CA ILE A 242 -6.33 15.19 -18.02
C ILE A 242 -6.01 14.09 -19.02
N TYR A 243 -6.29 12.84 -18.68
CA TYR A 243 -5.98 11.72 -19.57
C TYR A 243 -6.76 11.79 -20.89
N LYS A 244 -8.04 12.18 -20.86
CA LYS A 244 -8.86 12.35 -22.06
C LYS A 244 -8.37 13.50 -22.94
N LYS A 245 -7.98 14.63 -22.34
CA LYS A 245 -7.53 15.82 -23.07
C LYS A 245 -6.11 15.69 -23.59
N TYR A 246 -5.23 15.01 -22.84
CA TYR A 246 -3.82 14.86 -23.16
C TYR A 246 -3.36 13.39 -22.99
N PRO A 247 -3.78 12.45 -23.85
CA PRO A 247 -3.46 11.02 -23.68
C PRO A 247 -1.95 10.72 -23.63
N TRP A 248 -1.13 11.54 -24.30
CA TRP A 248 0.33 11.44 -24.31
C TRP A 248 0.96 11.63 -22.93
N VAL A 249 0.28 12.29 -21.99
CA VAL A 249 0.76 12.51 -20.61
C VAL A 249 1.09 11.19 -19.92
N ALA A 250 0.32 10.13 -20.17
CA ALA A 250 0.57 8.85 -19.53
C ALA A 250 1.90 8.22 -19.93
N PHE A 251 2.24 8.26 -21.23
CA PHE A 251 3.52 7.77 -21.73
C PHE A 251 4.68 8.60 -21.18
N ASN A 252 4.59 9.92 -21.25
CA ASN A 252 5.66 10.80 -20.80
C ASN A 252 5.89 10.69 -19.28
N LEU A 253 4.83 10.61 -18.47
CA LEU A 253 4.93 10.36 -17.04
C LEU A 253 5.59 9.01 -16.76
N TYR A 254 5.14 7.92 -17.41
CA TYR A 254 5.75 6.60 -17.22
C TYR A 254 7.26 6.61 -17.53
N THR A 255 7.65 7.21 -18.66
CA THR A 255 9.06 7.37 -19.03
C THR A 255 9.83 8.16 -17.97
N GLY A 256 9.27 9.26 -17.47
CA GLY A 256 9.87 10.02 -16.36
C GLY A 256 10.04 9.18 -15.10
N PHE A 257 9.07 8.34 -14.74
CA PHE A 257 9.17 7.45 -13.58
C PHE A 257 10.25 6.39 -13.75
N VAL A 258 10.39 5.82 -14.96
CA VAL A 258 11.46 4.89 -15.30
C VAL A 258 12.82 5.58 -15.12
N GLN A 259 13.00 6.77 -15.70
CA GLN A 259 14.24 7.55 -15.58
C GLN A 259 14.57 7.91 -14.13
N ALA A 260 13.57 8.26 -13.31
CA ALA A 260 13.76 8.56 -11.89
C ALA A 260 14.22 7.34 -11.10
N LYS A 261 13.60 6.19 -11.36
CA LYS A 261 14.01 4.92 -10.75
C LYS A 261 15.41 4.50 -11.19
N GLU A 262 15.75 4.68 -12.46
CA GLU A 262 17.11 4.42 -12.98
C GLU A 262 18.14 5.34 -12.32
N HIS A 263 17.83 6.63 -12.17
CA HIS A 263 18.68 7.58 -11.45
C HIS A 263 18.94 7.11 -10.02
N PHE A 264 17.88 6.77 -9.28
CA PHE A 264 17.99 6.22 -7.93
C PHE A 264 18.84 4.94 -7.89
N ASN A 265 18.56 3.97 -8.77
CA ASN A 265 19.28 2.70 -8.82
C ASN A 265 20.78 2.90 -9.11
N SER A 266 21.15 3.86 -9.95
CA SER A 266 22.56 4.18 -10.25
C SER A 266 23.34 4.70 -9.04
N LYS A 267 22.64 5.17 -8.01
CA LYS A 267 23.18 5.71 -6.75
C LYS A 267 22.90 4.82 -5.55
N LEU A 268 22.25 3.68 -5.74
CA LEU A 268 21.77 2.83 -4.64
C LEU A 268 22.93 2.42 -3.72
N THR A 269 24.04 1.97 -4.28
CA THR A 269 25.22 1.54 -3.50
C THR A 269 25.86 2.68 -2.72
N ASP A 270 25.82 3.90 -3.27
CA ASP A 270 26.34 5.12 -2.63
C ASP A 270 25.40 5.63 -1.54
N SER A 271 24.13 5.22 -1.58
CA SER A 271 23.06 5.63 -0.65
C SER A 271 22.91 4.69 0.55
N ILE A 272 23.68 3.60 0.60
CA ILE A 272 23.69 2.67 1.74
C ILE A 272 24.33 3.37 2.94
N PRO A 273 23.62 3.52 4.09
CA PRO A 273 24.20 4.13 5.28
C PRO A 273 25.49 3.43 5.71
N SER A 274 26.56 4.19 5.94
CA SER A 274 27.89 3.63 6.31
C SER A 274 27.88 2.86 7.64
N ALA A 275 26.92 3.15 8.52
CA ALA A 275 26.71 2.39 9.76
C ALA A 275 26.24 0.95 9.52
N LEU A 276 25.65 0.65 8.36
CA LEU A 276 25.42 -0.73 7.92
C LEU A 276 26.73 -1.27 7.34
N PHE A 277 27.63 -1.70 8.22
CA PHE A 277 28.99 -2.11 7.88
C PHE A 277 29.04 -3.17 6.74
N PHE A 278 28.06 -4.08 6.71
CA PHE A 278 27.90 -5.10 5.66
C PHE A 278 26.79 -4.76 4.66
N GLY A 279 26.57 -3.47 4.39
CA GLY A 279 25.43 -3.00 3.62
C GLY A 279 25.41 -3.53 2.18
N LYS A 280 26.58 -3.71 1.54
CA LYS A 280 26.68 -4.32 0.20
C LYS A 280 26.28 -5.79 0.24
N GLU A 281 26.74 -6.53 1.23
CA GLU A 281 26.39 -7.94 1.42
C GLU A 281 24.89 -8.10 1.75
N TYR A 282 24.30 -7.17 2.51
CA TYR A 282 22.85 -7.15 2.75
C TYR A 282 22.06 -6.85 1.47
N LEU A 283 22.57 -5.96 0.61
CA LEU A 283 21.99 -5.74 -0.72
C LEU A 283 22.08 -7.01 -1.58
N THR A 284 23.26 -7.65 -1.65
CA THR A 284 23.44 -8.93 -2.37
C THR A 284 22.47 -10.00 -1.89
N ARG A 285 22.34 -10.18 -0.57
CA ARG A 285 21.37 -11.13 0.01
C ARG A 285 19.93 -10.81 -0.40
N THR A 286 19.58 -9.53 -0.48
CA THR A 286 18.25 -9.10 -0.96
C THR A 286 18.05 -9.45 -2.43
N GLN A 287 19.08 -9.26 -3.26
CA GLN A 287 19.06 -9.59 -4.69
C GLN A 287 19.01 -11.10 -4.95
N GLU A 288 19.70 -11.91 -4.14
CA GLU A 288 19.61 -13.37 -4.18
C GLU A 288 18.18 -13.86 -3.86
N MET A 289 17.46 -13.14 -2.98
CA MET A 289 16.09 -13.48 -2.61
C MET A 289 15.04 -13.03 -3.63
N PHE A 290 15.16 -11.80 -4.15
CA PHE A 290 14.08 -11.14 -4.91
C PHE A 290 14.46 -10.71 -6.32
N GLY A 291 15.70 -10.98 -6.75
CA GLY A 291 16.26 -10.50 -8.00
C GLY A 291 16.81 -9.07 -7.90
N ASN A 292 17.40 -8.63 -9.01
CA ASN A 292 18.11 -7.34 -9.07
C ASN A 292 17.19 -6.11 -9.00
N ASP A 293 15.91 -6.28 -9.34
CA ASP A 293 14.91 -5.22 -9.30
C ASP A 293 13.61 -5.70 -8.64
N PRO A 294 13.50 -5.57 -7.30
CA PRO A 294 12.27 -5.94 -6.60
C PRO A 294 11.10 -4.96 -6.85
N TYR A 295 11.35 -3.81 -7.51
CA TYR A 295 10.36 -2.75 -7.76
C TYR A 295 10.05 -2.57 -9.25
N THR A 296 9.93 -3.67 -10.00
CA THR A 296 9.65 -3.63 -11.45
C THR A 296 8.40 -2.80 -11.76
N TYR A 297 8.51 -1.92 -12.76
CA TYR A 297 7.39 -1.18 -13.36
C TYR A 297 6.89 -1.92 -14.60
N GLY A 298 5.73 -1.51 -15.12
CA GLY A 298 5.09 -2.14 -16.28
C GLY A 298 4.13 -3.27 -15.88
N VAL A 299 3.17 -3.55 -16.75
CA VAL A 299 2.14 -4.58 -16.52
C VAL A 299 2.75 -5.97 -16.63
N LYS A 300 3.60 -6.21 -17.64
CA LYS A 300 4.16 -7.53 -17.95
C LYS A 300 4.87 -8.17 -16.76
N GLY A 301 5.77 -7.43 -16.10
CA GLY A 301 6.51 -7.91 -14.92
C GLY A 301 5.65 -8.08 -13.67
N ASN A 302 4.43 -7.53 -13.67
CA ASN A 302 3.55 -7.48 -12.50
C ASN A 302 2.22 -8.22 -12.68
N ARG A 303 1.97 -8.80 -13.86
CA ARG A 303 0.66 -9.36 -14.24
C ARG A 303 0.14 -10.33 -13.19
N LYS A 304 0.94 -11.34 -12.79
CA LYS A 304 0.55 -12.32 -11.76
C LYS A 304 0.16 -11.65 -10.44
N MET A 305 0.92 -10.63 -10.01
CA MET A 305 0.66 -9.91 -8.77
C MET A 305 -0.65 -9.09 -8.87
N ILE A 306 -0.88 -8.42 -9.99
CA ILE A 306 -2.10 -7.64 -10.24
C ILE A 306 -3.33 -8.56 -10.31
N GLU A 307 -3.22 -9.70 -11.00
CA GLU A 307 -4.27 -10.72 -11.06
C GLU A 307 -4.61 -11.24 -9.67
N THR A 308 -3.61 -11.60 -8.85
CA THR A 308 -3.83 -12.00 -7.45
C THR A 308 -4.49 -10.90 -6.62
N LEU A 309 -4.09 -9.64 -6.80
CA LEU A 309 -4.70 -8.52 -6.09
C LEU A 309 -6.18 -8.32 -6.48
N ILE A 310 -6.52 -8.48 -7.76
CA ILE A 310 -7.90 -8.46 -8.27
C ILE A 310 -8.70 -9.64 -7.70
N ASP A 311 -8.11 -10.84 -7.71
CA ASP A 311 -8.73 -12.06 -7.18
C ASP A 311 -9.04 -11.90 -5.69
N PHE A 312 -8.07 -11.46 -4.89
CA PHE A 312 -8.28 -11.19 -3.47
C PHE A 312 -9.35 -10.12 -3.25
N SER A 313 -9.36 -9.05 -4.03
CA SER A 313 -10.37 -8.00 -3.90
C SER A 313 -11.78 -8.53 -4.15
N HIS A 314 -11.94 -9.39 -5.16
CA HIS A 314 -13.22 -10.02 -5.50
C HIS A 314 -13.64 -11.09 -4.48
N GLU A 315 -12.73 -11.99 -4.09
CA GLU A 315 -12.95 -13.04 -3.08
C GLU A 315 -13.37 -12.45 -1.74
N GLN A 316 -12.80 -11.30 -1.38
CA GLN A 316 -13.13 -10.57 -0.15
C GLN A 316 -14.32 -9.62 -0.29
N GLY A 317 -15.05 -9.66 -1.40
CA GLY A 317 -16.28 -8.90 -1.60
C GLY A 317 -16.09 -7.38 -1.69
N LEU A 318 -14.88 -6.90 -1.97
CA LEU A 318 -14.58 -5.46 -2.11
C LEU A 318 -14.92 -4.93 -3.52
N ILE A 319 -14.84 -5.80 -4.53
CA ILE A 319 -15.33 -5.55 -5.89
C ILE A 319 -16.29 -6.65 -6.32
N THR A 320 -17.31 -6.31 -7.10
CA THR A 320 -18.35 -7.25 -7.55
C THR A 320 -18.02 -7.95 -8.87
N LYS A 321 -17.08 -7.39 -9.64
CA LYS A 321 -16.62 -7.94 -10.92
C LYS A 321 -15.11 -7.79 -10.99
N LYS A 322 -14.44 -8.78 -11.59
CA LYS A 322 -13.01 -8.72 -11.86
C LYS A 322 -12.78 -7.88 -13.12
N PRO A 323 -12.18 -6.67 -13.01
CA PRO A 323 -11.84 -5.88 -14.19
C PRO A 323 -10.73 -6.57 -14.98
N LYS A 324 -10.64 -6.28 -16.28
CA LYS A 324 -9.45 -6.66 -17.05
C LYS A 324 -8.30 -5.74 -16.65
N ILE A 325 -7.07 -6.25 -16.65
CA ILE A 325 -5.89 -5.46 -16.32
C ILE A 325 -5.76 -4.25 -17.25
N GLU A 326 -6.09 -4.45 -18.53
CA GLU A 326 -6.01 -3.44 -19.57
C GLU A 326 -7.00 -2.27 -19.34
N GLU A 327 -8.05 -2.48 -18.54
CA GLU A 327 -9.03 -1.43 -18.17
C GLU A 327 -8.53 -0.55 -17.00
N LEU A 328 -7.49 -1.01 -16.29
CA LEU A 328 -6.94 -0.35 -15.12
C LEU A 328 -5.84 0.66 -15.47
N PHE A 329 -5.05 0.35 -16.50
CA PHE A 329 -3.84 1.10 -16.84
C PHE A 329 -3.98 1.86 -18.16
N ALA A 330 -3.28 2.98 -18.27
CA ALA A 330 -3.31 3.80 -19.47
C ALA A 330 -2.83 3.00 -20.70
N GLN A 331 -3.58 3.07 -21.79
CA GLN A 331 -3.37 2.24 -23.00
C GLN A 331 -1.93 2.33 -23.53
N SER A 332 -1.34 3.53 -23.51
CA SER A 332 0.02 3.79 -24.00
C SER A 332 1.13 3.17 -23.16
N THR A 333 0.80 2.52 -22.03
CA THR A 333 1.76 1.97 -21.06
C THR A 333 1.64 0.46 -20.88
N LEU A 334 0.67 -0.19 -21.54
CA LEU A 334 0.39 -1.63 -21.34
C LEU A 334 1.52 -2.56 -21.79
N GLU A 335 2.23 -2.17 -22.86
CA GLU A 335 3.31 -2.95 -23.47
C GLU A 335 4.73 -2.49 -23.07
N LEU A 336 4.82 -1.53 -22.13
CA LEU A 336 6.09 -0.94 -21.67
C LEU A 336 6.70 -1.63 -20.45
#